data_AF-A0A9P6M5W8-F1
#
_entry.id   AF-A0A9P6M5W8-F1
#
_cell.length_a   1.000
_cell.length_b   1.000
_cell.length_c   1.000
_cell.angle_alpha   90.00
_cell.angle_beta   90.00
_cell.angle_gamma   90.00
#
_symmetry.space_group_name_H-M   'P 1'
#
loop_
_entity.id
_entity.type
_entity.pdbx_description
1 polymer ?
#
loop_
_entity_poly.entity_id
_entity_poly.type
_entity_poly.pdbx_seq_one_letter_code
_entity_poly.pdbx_strand_id
1 'polypeptide(L)'
;DAGSTQHAGQTATGNFRSLALLTANALPQFDPVELFLDDGSLWVDMTVATETLNLTVQQTSDLHQYYGMVYHNLYRKPVALGSLESGIRHIIVPLKNNADLMFKDGKPLEQLIDWNEVQTGMNTSNSVDIRNDNEFTWDFLHDRVFFEKAQSGRLYFPKAIRSDLTPSSPIPHDICGTREEFQGGKTFATLYSDKYEIIVHDLNQVLVEVECMESIGDLLQPVKSNDKRKRVSSARFLIPELCCMLPVAASVLRSASWT
;
A
#
# COMPACT_ATOMS: atom_id res chain seq x y z
N ASP A 1 28.46 25.36 10.29
CA ASP A 1 29.03 24.56 9.20
C ASP A 1 29.19 23.11 9.60
N ALA A 2 28.12 22.32 9.42
CA ALA A 2 28.17 20.87 9.49
C ALA A 2 27.66 20.37 8.13
N GLY A 3 28.52 19.62 7.43
CA GLY A 3 28.30 19.20 6.06
C GLY A 3 27.12 18.25 5.95
N SER A 4 26.15 18.65 5.13
CA SER A 4 25.13 17.75 4.59
C SER A 4 25.78 16.80 3.60
N THR A 5 26.05 15.57 4.03
CA THR A 5 26.46 14.50 3.13
C THR A 5 25.24 14.13 2.28
N GLN A 6 25.19 14.62 1.04
CA GLN A 6 24.18 14.19 0.07
C GLN A 6 24.49 12.74 -0.34
N HIS A 7 23.80 11.79 0.27
CA HIS A 7 23.80 10.41 -0.19
C HIS A 7 22.95 10.33 -1.45
N ALA A 8 23.61 10.26 -2.61
CA ALA A 8 22.98 10.01 -3.90
C ALA A 8 22.56 8.54 -4.00
N GLY A 9 21.46 8.17 -3.33
CA GLY A 9 20.74 6.94 -3.59
C GLY A 9 19.82 7.13 -4.79
N GLN A 10 19.76 6.14 -5.69
CA GLN A 10 18.71 6.10 -6.70
C GLN A 10 17.36 6.02 -5.98
N THR A 11 16.48 6.98 -6.25
CA THR A 11 15.14 7.04 -5.65
C THR A 11 14.33 5.84 -6.15
N ALA A 12 13.96 4.95 -5.22
CA ALA A 12 12.96 3.92 -5.45
C ALA A 12 11.73 4.56 -6.14
N THR A 13 11.27 3.97 -7.25
CA THR A 13 10.15 4.50 -8.03
C THR A 13 8.83 4.16 -7.35
N GLY A 14 8.52 4.83 -6.24
CA GLY A 14 7.27 4.68 -5.51
C GLY A 14 6.77 6.05 -5.03
N ASN A 15 5.45 6.26 -5.10
CA ASN A 15 4.82 7.41 -4.47
C ASN A 15 4.72 7.12 -2.96
N PHE A 16 5.78 7.43 -2.21
CA PHE A 16 5.84 7.24 -0.76
C PHE A 16 5.30 8.49 -0.06
N ARG A 17 4.46 8.27 0.96
CA ARG A 17 3.97 9.32 1.86
C ARG A 17 4.75 9.28 3.18
N SER A 18 5.14 10.43 3.71
CA SER A 18 5.77 10.49 5.03
C SER A 18 4.84 9.94 6.10
N LEU A 19 5.41 9.21 7.06
CA LEU A 19 4.70 8.65 8.22
C LEU A 19 5.31 9.25 9.49
N ALA A 20 4.50 9.38 10.54
CA ALA A 20 4.98 9.76 11.86
C ALA A 20 4.95 8.56 12.81
N LEU A 21 6.00 8.44 13.61
CA LEU A 21 6.05 7.56 14.77
C LEU A 21 5.73 8.40 16.01
N LEU A 22 4.52 8.26 16.54
CA LEU A 22 4.14 8.95 17.77
C LEU A 22 4.55 8.09 18.95
N THR A 23 5.27 8.66 19.92
CA THR A 23 5.72 7.93 21.11
C THR A 23 5.35 8.63 22.41
N ALA A 24 5.09 7.85 23.47
CA ALA A 24 4.84 8.41 24.80
C ALA A 24 6.11 8.97 25.46
N ASN A 25 7.28 8.42 25.11
CA ASN A 25 8.59 8.85 25.59
C ASN A 25 9.45 9.28 24.40
N ALA A 26 10.31 10.27 24.59
CA ALA A 26 11.30 10.64 23.59
C ALA A 26 12.15 9.43 23.19
N LEU A 27 12.31 9.22 21.89
CA LEU A 27 13.25 8.24 21.35
C LEU A 27 14.65 8.85 21.28
N PRO A 28 15.71 8.02 21.38
CA PRO A 28 17.04 8.48 21.01
C PRO A 28 17.05 8.87 19.52
N GLN A 29 17.97 9.75 19.14
CA GLN A 29 18.23 10.00 17.74
C GLN A 29 18.87 8.75 17.12
N PHE A 30 18.36 8.32 15.96
CA PHE A 30 18.91 7.22 15.20
C PHE A 30 19.67 7.77 14.00
N ASP A 31 20.76 7.10 13.63
CA ASP A 31 21.38 7.35 12.34
C ASP A 31 20.45 6.85 11.23
N PRO A 32 20.47 7.48 10.03
CA PRO A 32 19.73 6.98 8.88
C PRO A 32 20.04 5.51 8.61
N VAL A 33 19.01 4.74 8.24
CA VAL A 33 19.11 3.31 7.97
C VAL A 33 18.92 3.06 6.48
N GLU A 34 19.82 2.28 5.88
CA GLU A 34 19.67 1.82 4.50
C GLU A 34 18.77 0.58 4.45
N LEU A 35 17.74 0.65 3.61
CA LEU A 35 16.86 -0.46 3.26
C LEU A 35 17.23 -0.99 1.87
N PHE A 36 17.28 -2.30 1.74
CA PHE A 36 17.58 -2.99 0.48
C PHE A 36 16.30 -3.51 -0.17
N LEU A 37 15.94 -2.89 -1.29
CA LEU A 37 14.76 -3.22 -2.11
C LEU A 37 15.17 -4.12 -3.29
N ASP A 38 14.19 -4.55 -4.08
CA ASP A 38 14.44 -5.39 -5.26
C ASP A 38 15.13 -4.66 -6.41
N ASP A 39 14.90 -3.36 -6.51
CA ASP A 39 15.38 -2.48 -7.58
C ASP A 39 16.47 -1.51 -7.12
N GLY A 40 16.89 -1.56 -5.84
CA GLY A 40 17.92 -0.68 -5.31
C GLY A 40 17.98 -0.65 -3.79
N SER A 41 18.48 0.46 -3.24
CA SER A 41 18.43 0.75 -1.82
C SER A 41 17.90 2.15 -1.56
N LEU A 42 17.27 2.32 -0.40
CA LEU A 42 16.69 3.58 0.06
C LEU A 42 17.21 3.90 1.46
N TRP A 43 17.64 5.14 1.68
CA TRP A 43 17.96 5.62 3.02
C TRP A 43 16.71 6.18 3.68
N VAL A 44 16.40 5.67 4.87
CA VAL A 44 15.32 6.15 5.71
C VAL A 44 15.91 6.93 6.88
N ASP A 45 15.46 8.17 7.02
CA ASP A 45 15.85 9.06 8.11
C ASP A 45 14.62 9.41 8.96
N MET A 46 14.86 9.66 10.24
CA MET A 46 13.83 10.05 11.20
C MET A 46 14.12 11.44 11.73
N THR A 47 13.28 12.40 11.37
CA THR A 47 13.34 13.74 11.96
C THR A 47 12.55 13.76 13.27
N VAL A 48 13.24 14.03 14.38
CA VAL A 48 12.61 14.15 15.70
C VAL A 48 11.90 15.49 15.80
N ALA A 49 10.59 15.45 16.05
CA ALA A 49 9.85 16.64 16.44
C ALA A 49 10.13 17.00 17.90
N THR A 50 10.41 18.27 18.17
CA THR A 50 10.68 18.77 19.54
C THR A 50 9.42 19.12 20.32
N GLU A 51 8.28 19.28 19.63
CA GLU A 51 7.00 19.61 20.26
C GLU A 51 6.27 18.36 20.78
N THR A 52 5.58 18.51 21.91
CA THR A 52 4.66 17.49 22.42
C THR A 52 3.30 17.62 21.74
N LEU A 53 2.82 16.53 21.16
CA LEU A 53 1.47 16.43 20.62
C LEU A 53 0.49 16.06 21.73
N ASN A 54 -0.48 16.92 22.00
CA ASN A 54 -1.57 16.65 22.94
C ASN A 54 -2.77 16.11 22.17
N LEU A 55 -3.13 14.86 22.41
CA LEU A 55 -4.28 14.21 21.77
C LEU A 55 -5.41 14.02 22.78
N THR A 56 -6.64 14.20 22.32
CA THR A 56 -7.83 13.77 23.06
C THR A 56 -7.89 12.24 23.15
N VAL A 57 -8.69 11.73 24.08
CA VAL A 57 -8.97 10.29 24.21
C VAL A 57 -9.54 9.74 22.90
N GLN A 58 -10.45 10.49 22.25
CA GLN A 58 -11.04 10.08 20.98
C GLN A 58 -10.00 10.03 19.86
N GLN A 59 -9.19 11.08 19.68
CA GLN A 59 -8.12 11.08 18.67
C GLN A 59 -7.13 9.92 18.88
N THR A 60 -6.79 9.63 20.13
CA THR A 60 -5.90 8.50 20.47
C THR A 60 -6.54 7.18 20.09
N SER A 61 -7.81 6.97 20.44
CA SER A 61 -8.58 5.78 20.05
C SER A 61 -8.64 5.62 18.54
N ASP A 62 -8.87 6.72 17.82
CA ASP A 62 -9.00 6.72 16.37
C ASP A 62 -7.70 6.28 15.70
N LEU A 63 -6.58 6.83 16.14
CA LEU A 63 -5.27 6.45 15.61
C LEU A 63 -4.91 5.00 15.94
N HIS A 64 -5.29 4.48 17.11
CA HIS A 64 -5.09 3.06 17.44
C HIS A 64 -5.90 2.13 16.53
N GLN A 65 -7.16 2.47 16.27
CA GLN A 65 -8.01 1.70 15.36
C GLN A 65 -7.45 1.72 13.93
N TYR A 66 -7.06 2.90 13.44
CA TYR A 66 -6.41 3.04 12.15
C TYR A 66 -5.10 2.24 12.07
N TYR A 67 -4.20 2.38 13.05
CA TYR A 67 -2.94 1.65 13.08
C TYR A 67 -3.14 0.12 13.09
N GLY A 68 -4.11 -0.36 13.88
CA GLY A 68 -4.49 -1.77 13.89
C GLY A 68 -4.95 -2.29 12.53
N MET A 69 -5.75 -1.49 11.81
CA MET A 69 -6.22 -1.82 10.47
C MET A 69 -5.08 -1.84 9.45
N VAL A 70 -4.17 -0.86 9.44
CA VAL A 70 -2.98 -0.86 8.57
C VAL A 70 -2.12 -2.09 8.84
N TYR A 71 -1.79 -2.33 10.11
CA TYR A 71 -0.93 -3.45 10.50
C TYR A 71 -1.56 -4.80 10.13
N HIS A 72 -2.86 -4.97 10.38
CA HIS A 72 -3.56 -6.21 10.04
C HIS A 72 -3.47 -6.51 8.54
N ASN A 73 -3.68 -5.50 7.68
CA ASN A 73 -3.61 -5.65 6.23
C ASN A 73 -2.18 -5.94 5.73
N LEU A 74 -1.17 -5.35 6.36
CA LEU A 74 0.24 -5.55 6.01
C LEU A 74 0.78 -6.91 6.46
N TYR A 75 0.61 -7.25 7.73
CA TYR A 75 1.28 -8.40 8.35
C TYR A 75 0.38 -9.64 8.44
N ARG A 76 -0.94 -9.50 8.22
CA ARG A 76 -1.95 -10.55 8.37
C ARG A 76 -1.88 -11.32 9.69
N LYS A 77 -1.33 -10.66 10.71
CA LYS A 77 -1.21 -11.17 12.07
C LYS A 77 -2.11 -10.32 12.96
N PRO A 78 -2.79 -10.94 13.94
CA PRO A 78 -3.39 -10.15 14.99
C PRO A 78 -2.25 -9.36 15.63
N VAL A 79 -2.38 -8.04 15.61
CA VAL A 79 -1.50 -7.22 16.41
C VAL A 79 -1.83 -7.59 17.85
N ALA A 80 -0.85 -7.94 18.67
CA ALA A 80 -0.98 -7.67 20.08
C ALA A 80 -0.90 -6.15 20.20
N LEU A 81 -1.97 -5.45 19.81
CA LEU A 81 -2.11 -4.04 20.13
C LEU A 81 -2.07 -4.03 21.65
N GLY A 82 -0.94 -3.67 22.23
CA GLY A 82 -0.86 -3.48 23.66
C GLY A 82 -2.05 -2.64 24.06
N SER A 83 -2.81 -3.07 25.05
CA SER A 83 -3.90 -2.25 25.56
C SER A 83 -3.31 -0.91 25.99
N LEU A 84 -4.15 0.11 26.14
CA LEU A 84 -3.75 1.35 26.81
C LEU A 84 -3.05 1.06 28.16
N GLU A 85 -3.33 -0.09 28.78
CA GLU A 85 -2.68 -0.59 30.00
C GLU A 85 -1.39 -1.41 29.75
N SER A 86 -1.25 -2.15 28.64
CA SER A 86 -0.07 -2.99 28.35
C SER A 86 0.98 -2.35 27.43
N GLY A 87 0.75 -1.12 26.96
CA GLY A 87 1.84 -0.21 26.61
C GLY A 87 2.43 -0.40 25.22
N ILE A 88 1.59 -0.48 24.17
CA ILE A 88 2.09 0.04 22.89
C ILE A 88 2.29 1.53 23.07
N ARG A 89 3.56 1.90 23.31
CA ARG A 89 3.99 3.28 23.49
C ARG A 89 4.26 3.98 22.17
N HIS A 90 4.01 3.31 21.04
CA HIS A 90 4.25 3.91 19.74
C HIS A 90 3.21 3.50 18.71
N ILE A 91 2.77 4.46 17.91
CA ILE A 91 1.85 4.23 16.80
C ILE A 91 2.40 4.90 15.55
N ILE A 92 2.22 4.23 14.41
CA ILE A 92 2.55 4.81 13.11
C ILE A 92 1.28 5.45 12.56
N VAL A 93 1.37 6.72 12.18
CA VAL A 93 0.23 7.50 11.69
C VAL A 93 0.55 8.13 10.34
N PRO A 94 -0.46 8.30 9.46
CA PRO A 94 -0.25 8.90 8.15
C PRO A 94 -0.08 10.41 8.30
N LEU A 95 0.88 10.97 7.58
CA LEU A 95 1.00 12.41 7.42
C LEU A 95 0.46 12.85 6.07
N LYS A 96 0.14 14.13 5.91
CA LYS A 96 -0.28 14.69 4.61
C LYS A 96 0.86 14.61 3.59
N ASN A 97 0.53 14.57 2.28
CA ASN A 97 1.50 14.46 1.17
C ASN A 97 2.61 15.53 1.17
N ASN A 98 2.42 16.67 1.83
CA ASN A 98 3.38 17.77 1.94
C ASN A 98 3.85 18.00 3.39
N ALA A 99 3.71 17.01 4.26
CA ALA A 99 4.02 17.15 5.68
C ALA A 99 5.46 17.57 5.95
N ASP A 100 6.43 17.12 5.16
CA ASP A 100 7.84 17.51 5.31
C ASP A 100 8.04 19.02 5.09
N LEU A 101 7.33 19.59 4.10
CA LEU A 101 7.35 21.03 3.84
C LEU A 101 6.62 21.79 4.94
N MET A 102 5.43 21.31 5.33
CA MET A 102 4.67 21.90 6.43
C MET A 102 5.45 21.88 7.75
N PHE A 103 6.20 20.81 8.03
CA PHE A 103 7.04 20.69 9.21
C PHE A 103 8.20 21.71 9.17
N LYS A 104 8.86 21.87 8.01
CA LYS A 104 9.91 22.90 7.81
C LYS A 104 9.36 24.32 7.95
N ASP A 105 8.12 24.55 7.54
CA ASP A 105 7.41 25.83 7.70
C ASP A 105 6.92 26.07 9.14
N GLY A 106 7.22 25.16 10.08
CA GLY A 106 6.85 25.29 11.49
C GLY A 106 5.35 25.11 11.73
N LYS A 107 4.64 24.35 10.88
CA LYS A 107 3.24 24.02 11.15
C LYS A 107 3.13 23.09 12.37
N PRO A 108 2.11 23.28 13.22
CA PRO A 108 1.88 22.41 14.37
C PRO A 108 1.76 20.94 13.96
N LEU A 109 2.31 20.03 14.77
CA LEU A 109 2.32 18.59 14.49
C LEU A 109 0.93 18.01 14.21
N GLU A 110 -0.10 18.48 14.92
CA GLU A 110 -1.48 18.04 14.72
C GLU A 110 -1.99 18.31 13.30
N GLN A 111 -1.50 19.38 12.65
CA GLN A 111 -1.88 19.72 11.27
C GLN A 111 -1.18 18.87 10.23
N LEU A 112 -0.09 18.18 10.59
CA LEU A 112 0.65 17.29 9.71
C LEU A 112 -0.04 15.94 9.58
N ILE A 113 -0.74 15.49 10.63
CA ILE A 113 -1.50 14.24 10.63
C ILE A 113 -2.63 14.34 9.60
N ASP A 114 -2.75 13.31 8.77
CA ASP A 114 -3.86 13.18 7.83
C ASP A 114 -5.08 12.57 8.52
N TRP A 115 -5.82 13.41 9.24
CA TRP A 115 -7.04 12.98 9.94
C TRP A 115 -8.11 12.45 8.98
N ASN A 116 -8.14 12.89 7.72
CA ASN A 116 -9.12 12.37 6.76
C ASN A 116 -8.79 10.92 6.38
N GLU A 117 -7.51 10.60 6.18
CA GLU A 117 -7.04 9.23 5.99
C GLU A 117 -7.37 8.36 7.21
N VAL A 118 -7.13 8.88 8.42
CA VAL A 118 -7.45 8.17 9.68
C VAL A 118 -8.94 7.84 9.76
N GLN A 119 -9.81 8.84 9.57
CA GLN A 119 -11.27 8.64 9.62
C GLN A 119 -11.77 7.69 8.53
N THR A 120 -11.18 7.74 7.34
CA THR A 120 -11.50 6.83 6.24
C THR A 120 -11.11 5.40 6.58
N GLY A 121 -9.87 5.17 7.01
CA GLY A 121 -9.33 3.83 7.28
C GLY A 121 -9.91 3.14 8.50
N MET A 122 -10.46 3.88 9.45
CA MET A 122 -11.19 3.29 10.58
C MET A 122 -12.52 2.65 10.18
N ASN A 123 -13.10 3.05 9.05
CA ASN A 123 -14.40 2.57 8.63
C ASN A 123 -14.27 1.20 7.93
N THR A 124 -14.01 0.17 8.75
CA THR A 124 -13.71 -1.22 8.34
C THR A 124 -14.83 -1.92 7.57
N SER A 125 -16.05 -1.38 7.58
CA SER A 125 -17.19 -1.86 6.79
C SER A 125 -17.15 -1.44 5.32
N ASN A 126 -16.24 -0.54 4.93
CA ASN A 126 -16.23 0.12 3.62
C ASN A 126 -15.20 -0.48 2.66
N SER A 127 -15.20 -1.80 2.44
CA SER A 127 -14.65 -2.26 1.17
C SER A 127 -15.55 -1.68 0.07
N VAL A 128 -15.05 -0.69 -0.67
CA VAL A 128 -15.84 -0.03 -1.70
C VAL A 128 -15.70 -0.81 -2.99
N ASP A 129 -16.84 -1.26 -3.53
CA ASP A 129 -16.88 -1.87 -4.85
C ASP A 129 -16.31 -0.92 -5.89
N ILE A 130 -15.43 -1.42 -6.74
CA ILE A 130 -14.91 -0.65 -7.86
C ILE A 130 -15.94 -0.67 -8.98
N ARG A 131 -16.42 0.51 -9.37
CA ARG A 131 -17.34 0.67 -10.51
C ARG A 131 -16.58 1.27 -11.68
N ASN A 132 -16.77 0.68 -12.86
CA ASN A 132 -16.27 1.23 -14.11
C ASN A 132 -17.25 2.30 -14.62
N ASP A 133 -17.26 3.46 -13.98
CA ASP A 133 -18.09 4.62 -14.34
C ASP A 133 -17.23 5.83 -14.74
N ASN A 134 -17.84 7.01 -14.87
CA ASN A 134 -17.14 8.22 -15.29
C ASN A 134 -16.08 8.70 -14.28
N GLU A 135 -16.12 8.23 -13.03
CA GLU A 135 -15.10 8.55 -12.01
C GLU A 135 -13.91 7.60 -12.08
N PHE A 136 -13.99 6.55 -12.90
CA PHE A 136 -12.94 5.56 -13.14
C PHE A 136 -11.77 6.14 -13.96
N THR A 137 -11.01 7.02 -13.31
CA THR A 137 -9.88 7.77 -13.85
C THR A 137 -8.59 7.42 -13.12
N TRP A 138 -7.44 7.67 -13.75
CA TRP A 138 -6.16 7.40 -13.09
C TRP A 138 -5.98 8.24 -11.82
N ASP A 139 -6.43 9.50 -11.84
CA ASP A 139 -6.42 10.39 -10.67
C ASP A 139 -7.17 9.80 -9.47
N PHE A 140 -8.25 9.04 -9.73
CA PHE A 140 -8.98 8.34 -8.69
C PHE A 140 -8.27 7.05 -8.22
N LEU A 141 -7.68 6.26 -9.13
CA LEU A 141 -7.18 4.91 -8.84
C LEU A 141 -5.73 4.88 -8.32
N HIS A 142 -4.87 5.83 -8.72
CA HIS A 142 -3.42 5.72 -8.54
C HIS A 142 -2.95 5.59 -7.08
N ASP A 143 -3.70 6.15 -6.13
CA ASP A 143 -3.40 6.09 -4.69
C ASP A 143 -4.36 5.15 -3.94
N ARG A 144 -4.93 4.15 -4.63
CA ARG A 144 -5.84 3.15 -4.04
C ARG A 144 -5.20 1.78 -3.96
N VAL A 145 -5.71 0.96 -3.03
CA VAL A 145 -5.27 -0.41 -2.82
C VAL A 145 -6.42 -1.33 -3.15
N PHE A 146 -6.19 -2.29 -4.05
CA PHE A 146 -7.22 -3.22 -4.50
C PHE A 146 -7.01 -4.60 -3.91
N PHE A 147 -8.09 -5.34 -3.77
CA PHE A 147 -8.07 -6.78 -3.53
C PHE A 147 -9.20 -7.45 -4.29
N GLU A 148 -8.97 -8.69 -4.72
CA GLU A 148 -9.99 -9.47 -5.42
C GLU A 148 -10.95 -10.09 -4.42
N LYS A 149 -12.25 -10.02 -4.70
CA LYS A 149 -13.30 -10.64 -3.87
C LYS A 149 -13.12 -12.16 -3.78
N ALA A 150 -12.67 -12.77 -4.87
CA ALA A 150 -12.48 -14.23 -5.01
C ALA A 150 -11.19 -14.75 -4.35
N GLN A 151 -10.18 -13.89 -4.20
CA GLN A 151 -8.88 -14.23 -3.63
C GLN A 151 -8.60 -13.32 -2.44
N SER A 152 -9.21 -13.65 -1.30
CA SER A 152 -8.98 -12.91 -0.08
C SER A 152 -7.49 -12.98 0.32
N GLY A 153 -6.92 -11.81 0.61
CA GLY A 153 -5.60 -11.67 1.21
C GLY A 153 -4.58 -10.94 0.35
N ARG A 154 -4.60 -11.03 -0.98
CA ARG A 154 -3.64 -10.29 -1.81
C ARG A 154 -4.10 -8.85 -1.98
N LEU A 155 -3.16 -7.93 -1.77
CA LEU A 155 -3.33 -6.51 -2.03
C LEU A 155 -2.59 -6.16 -3.31
N TYR A 156 -3.17 -5.26 -4.10
CA TYR A 156 -2.64 -4.85 -5.39
C TYR A 156 -2.61 -3.33 -5.48
N PHE A 157 -1.53 -2.80 -6.05
CA PHE A 157 -1.39 -1.40 -6.36
C PHE A 157 -1.63 -1.17 -7.85
N PRO A 158 -2.51 -0.23 -8.23
CA PRO A 158 -2.71 0.14 -9.63
C PRO A 158 -1.43 0.70 -10.27
N LYS A 159 -1.22 0.36 -11.54
CA LYS A 159 -0.13 0.89 -12.39
C LYS A 159 -0.65 1.63 -13.60
N ALA A 160 -1.72 1.13 -14.24
CA ALA A 160 -2.34 1.77 -15.39
C ALA A 160 -3.78 1.31 -15.62
N ILE A 161 -4.59 2.16 -16.24
CA ILE A 161 -5.87 1.75 -16.85
C ILE A 161 -5.56 1.27 -18.27
N ARG A 162 -5.99 0.05 -18.61
CA ARG A 162 -5.78 -0.58 -19.92
C ARG A 162 -7.05 -0.51 -20.74
N SER A 163 -7.26 0.63 -21.39
CA SER A 163 -8.39 0.83 -22.30
C SER A 163 -8.32 -0.03 -23.57
N ASP A 164 -7.14 -0.59 -23.87
CA ASP A 164 -6.89 -1.53 -24.96
C ASP A 164 -7.28 -2.98 -24.61
N LEU A 165 -7.57 -3.27 -23.35
CA LEU A 165 -7.93 -4.60 -22.86
C LEU A 165 -9.29 -4.60 -22.18
N THR A 166 -10.03 -5.69 -22.34
CA THR A 166 -11.33 -5.95 -21.72
C THR A 166 -11.38 -7.39 -21.18
N PRO A 167 -12.40 -7.77 -20.38
CA PRO A 167 -12.58 -9.15 -19.96
C PRO A 167 -12.67 -10.16 -21.11
N SER A 168 -13.10 -9.73 -22.30
CA SER A 168 -13.17 -10.57 -23.51
C SER A 168 -11.84 -10.66 -24.27
N SER A 169 -10.83 -9.89 -23.89
CA SER A 169 -9.51 -9.92 -24.53
C SER A 169 -8.78 -11.23 -24.20
N PRO A 170 -7.96 -11.75 -25.11
CA PRO A 170 -7.12 -12.91 -24.85
C PRO A 170 -6.07 -12.57 -23.79
N ILE A 171 -5.74 -13.55 -22.94
CA ILE A 171 -4.73 -13.38 -21.91
C ILE A 171 -3.32 -13.39 -22.55
N PRO A 172 -2.46 -12.40 -22.28
CA PRO A 172 -1.09 -12.39 -22.77
C PRO A 172 -0.26 -13.59 -22.31
N HIS A 173 0.64 -14.06 -23.19
CA HIS A 173 1.46 -15.26 -22.97
C HIS A 173 2.34 -15.18 -21.70
N ASP A 174 2.80 -13.98 -21.33
CA ASP A 174 3.64 -13.74 -20.15
C ASP A 174 2.88 -13.83 -18.82
N ILE A 175 1.55 -13.95 -18.87
CA ILE A 175 0.65 -13.96 -17.70
C ILE A 175 -0.08 -15.30 -17.56
N CYS A 176 -0.23 -16.06 -18.65
CA CYS A 176 -0.75 -17.42 -18.59
C CYS A 176 0.15 -18.29 -17.70
N GLY A 177 -0.43 -18.88 -16.65
CA GLY A 177 0.29 -19.75 -15.73
C GLY A 177 0.69 -21.08 -16.36
N THR A 178 0.05 -21.45 -17.47
CA THR A 178 0.34 -22.65 -18.25
C THR A 178 0.27 -22.40 -19.77
N ARG A 179 1.00 -23.22 -20.53
CA ARG A 179 0.96 -23.22 -22.00
C ARG A 179 -0.42 -23.58 -22.57
N GLU A 180 -1.21 -24.34 -21.81
CA GLU A 180 -2.55 -24.82 -22.18
C GLU A 180 -3.60 -23.70 -22.09
N GLU A 181 -3.52 -22.83 -21.08
CA GLU A 181 -4.37 -21.62 -20.97
C GLU A 181 -4.20 -20.68 -22.18
N PHE A 182 -2.96 -20.54 -22.66
CA PHE A 182 -2.64 -19.72 -23.83
C PHE A 182 -3.11 -20.37 -25.14
N GLN A 183 -2.86 -21.67 -25.34
CA GLN A 183 -3.22 -22.38 -26.57
C GLN A 183 -4.73 -22.56 -26.75
N GLY A 184 -5.51 -22.53 -25.66
CA GLY A 184 -6.97 -22.61 -25.70
C GLY A 184 -7.69 -21.31 -26.06
N GLY A 185 -6.97 -20.20 -26.28
CA GLY A 185 -7.59 -18.91 -26.59
C GLY A 185 -8.44 -18.33 -25.44
N LYS A 186 -8.09 -18.67 -24.18
CA LYS A 186 -8.85 -18.21 -23.01
C LYS A 186 -8.79 -16.69 -22.88
N THR A 187 -9.94 -16.11 -22.57
CA THR A 187 -10.09 -14.70 -22.20
C THR A 187 -10.04 -14.53 -20.69
N PHE A 188 -9.84 -13.30 -20.22
CA PHE A 188 -9.88 -13.00 -18.78
C PHE A 188 -11.21 -13.46 -18.14
N ALA A 189 -12.35 -13.21 -18.78
CA ALA A 189 -13.65 -13.65 -18.27
C ALA A 189 -13.76 -15.18 -18.15
N THR A 190 -13.29 -15.93 -19.17
CA THR A 190 -13.30 -17.40 -19.12
C THR A 190 -12.38 -17.96 -18.04
N LEU A 191 -11.24 -17.31 -17.77
CA LEU A 191 -10.36 -17.70 -16.68
C LEU A 191 -11.08 -17.62 -15.33
N TYR A 192 -11.82 -16.54 -15.07
CA TYR A 192 -12.57 -16.38 -13.83
C TYR A 192 -13.73 -17.38 -13.71
N SER A 193 -14.43 -17.64 -14.82
CA SER A 193 -15.50 -18.65 -14.87
C SER A 193 -14.97 -20.05 -14.60
N ASP A 194 -13.89 -20.46 -15.27
CA ASP A 194 -13.36 -21.83 -15.17
C ASP A 194 -12.70 -22.10 -13.81
N LYS A 195 -12.01 -21.10 -13.24
CA LYS A 195 -11.18 -21.28 -12.05
C LYS A 195 -11.89 -20.95 -10.75
N TYR A 196 -12.80 -19.97 -10.77
CA TYR A 196 -13.45 -19.45 -9.57
C TYR A 196 -14.99 -19.54 -9.64
N GLU A 197 -15.55 -20.07 -10.73
CA GLU A 197 -17.01 -20.15 -10.96
C GLU A 197 -17.69 -18.77 -10.91
N ILE A 198 -16.95 -17.72 -11.30
CA ILE A 198 -17.42 -16.33 -11.29
C ILE A 198 -17.76 -15.88 -12.72
N ILE A 199 -18.97 -15.36 -12.88
CA ILE A 199 -19.44 -14.76 -14.13
C ILE A 199 -19.12 -13.27 -14.09
N VAL A 200 -18.39 -12.80 -15.10
CA VAL A 200 -18.17 -11.37 -15.34
C VAL A 200 -19.37 -10.80 -16.10
N HIS A 201 -20.03 -9.78 -15.55
CA HIS A 201 -21.26 -9.24 -16.13
C HIS A 201 -20.97 -8.20 -17.21
N ASP A 202 -20.05 -7.27 -16.96
CA ASP A 202 -19.65 -6.27 -17.96
C ASP A 202 -18.40 -6.73 -18.72
N LEU A 203 -18.59 -7.25 -19.93
CA LEU A 203 -17.49 -7.72 -20.77
C LEU A 203 -16.76 -6.61 -21.55
N ASN A 204 -17.28 -5.37 -21.50
CA ASN A 204 -16.73 -4.21 -22.19
C ASN A 204 -15.93 -3.30 -21.24
N GLN A 205 -15.95 -3.57 -19.94
CA GLN A 205 -15.16 -2.80 -18.98
C GLN A 205 -13.67 -2.87 -19.30
N VAL A 206 -12.94 -1.81 -18.96
CA VAL A 206 -11.49 -1.78 -19.08
C VAL A 206 -10.85 -2.65 -18.00
N LEU A 207 -9.62 -3.11 -18.24
CA LEU A 207 -8.82 -3.79 -17.21
C LEU A 207 -7.90 -2.79 -16.49
N VAL A 208 -7.49 -3.14 -15.27
CA VAL A 208 -6.44 -2.40 -14.55
C VAL A 208 -5.18 -3.22 -14.52
N GLU A 209 -4.08 -2.65 -15.00
CA GLU A 209 -2.75 -3.19 -14.77
C GLU A 209 -2.34 -2.92 -13.31
N VAL A 210 -1.93 -3.96 -12.61
CA VAL A 210 -1.60 -3.90 -11.19
C VAL A 210 -0.27 -4.56 -10.87
N GLU A 211 0.25 -4.18 -9.71
CA GLU A 211 1.39 -4.80 -9.04
C GLU A 211 0.89 -5.42 -7.73
N CYS A 212 1.18 -6.71 -7.53
CA CYS A 212 0.86 -7.37 -6.25
C CYS A 212 1.79 -6.84 -5.17
N MET A 213 1.22 -6.43 -4.02
CA MET A 213 2.00 -6.14 -2.83
C MET A 213 2.70 -7.43 -2.38
N GLU A 214 4.03 -7.39 -2.35
CA GLU A 214 4.82 -8.53 -1.91
C GLU A 214 4.74 -8.71 -0.39
N SER A 215 5.11 -9.90 0.09
CA SER A 215 5.24 -10.12 1.53
C SER A 215 6.37 -9.26 2.07
N ILE A 216 6.10 -8.54 3.17
CA ILE A 216 7.13 -7.79 3.89
C ILE A 216 8.22 -8.77 4.33
N GLY A 217 9.43 -8.56 3.80
CA GLY A 217 10.64 -9.30 4.14
C GLY A 217 11.55 -8.49 5.07
N ASP A 218 12.68 -9.09 5.46
CA ASP A 218 13.76 -8.33 6.10
C ASP A 218 14.49 -7.49 5.04
N LEU A 219 14.39 -6.17 5.16
CA LEU A 219 15.00 -5.20 4.25
C LEU A 219 16.31 -4.63 4.79
N LEU A 220 16.77 -5.06 5.97
CA LEU A 220 18.00 -4.57 6.60
C LEU A 220 19.27 -5.27 6.07
N GLN A 221 19.10 -6.27 5.20
CA GLN A 221 20.20 -6.99 4.59
C GLN A 221 20.07 -6.95 3.07
N PRO A 222 21.19 -6.75 2.34
CA PRO A 222 21.19 -6.85 0.90
C PRO A 222 20.76 -8.26 0.51
N VAL A 223 19.70 -8.35 -0.29
CA VAL A 223 19.24 -9.62 -0.83
C VAL A 223 20.37 -10.21 -1.68
N LYS A 224 20.95 -11.34 -1.26
CA LYS A 224 21.90 -12.07 -2.12
C LYS A 224 21.13 -12.47 -3.38
N SER A 225 21.57 -11.96 -4.53
CA SER A 225 20.86 -11.94 -5.82
C SER A 225 20.36 -13.28 -6.39
N ASN A 226 20.51 -14.40 -5.68
CA ASN A 226 20.16 -15.74 -6.16
C ASN A 226 18.98 -16.42 -5.44
N ASP A 227 18.47 -15.90 -4.31
CA ASP A 227 17.41 -16.61 -3.55
C ASP A 227 15.99 -16.10 -3.76
N LYS A 228 15.80 -14.96 -4.43
CA LYS A 228 14.47 -14.57 -4.91
C LYS A 228 14.19 -15.31 -6.21
N ARG A 229 13.68 -16.54 -6.09
CA ARG A 229 12.75 -17.05 -7.11
C ARG A 229 11.66 -15.99 -7.20
N LYS A 230 11.75 -15.07 -8.17
CA LYS A 230 10.69 -14.11 -8.49
C LYS A 230 9.42 -14.94 -8.53
N ARG A 231 8.58 -14.84 -7.50
CA ARG A 231 7.28 -15.46 -7.52
C ARG A 231 6.58 -14.74 -8.65
N VAL A 232 6.40 -15.45 -9.77
CA VAL A 232 5.71 -14.95 -10.96
C VAL A 232 4.51 -14.15 -10.49
N SER A 233 4.50 -12.85 -10.79
CA SER A 233 3.49 -11.90 -10.35
C SER A 233 2.12 -12.50 -10.59
N SER A 234 1.39 -12.74 -9.50
CA SER A 234 0.28 -13.68 -9.51
C SER A 234 -1.05 -13.13 -10.03
N ALA A 235 -1.09 -11.85 -10.41
CA ALA A 235 -2.06 -11.27 -11.35
C ALA A 235 -1.50 -9.92 -11.81
N ARG A 236 -1.33 -9.72 -13.12
CA ARG A 236 -0.88 -8.44 -13.70
C ARG A 236 -2.06 -7.56 -14.12
N PHE A 237 -3.23 -8.15 -14.33
CA PHE A 237 -4.44 -7.42 -14.68
C PHE A 237 -5.59 -7.84 -13.78
N LEU A 238 -6.41 -6.86 -13.38
CA LEU A 238 -7.64 -7.07 -12.62
C LEU A 238 -8.86 -6.59 -13.41
N ILE A 239 -9.97 -7.29 -13.20
CA ILE A 239 -11.30 -6.88 -13.65
C ILE A 239 -11.93 -6.03 -12.54
N PRO A 240 -12.22 -4.73 -12.77
CA PRO A 240 -12.75 -3.82 -11.76
C PRO A 240 -13.95 -4.38 -10.97
N GLU A 241 -14.95 -4.93 -11.66
CA GLU A 241 -16.16 -5.52 -11.07
C GLU A 241 -15.87 -6.58 -9.98
N LEU A 242 -14.77 -7.32 -10.13
CA LEU A 242 -14.39 -8.43 -9.25
C LEU A 242 -13.54 -7.97 -8.06
N CYS A 243 -13.27 -6.67 -7.96
CA CYS A 243 -12.35 -6.09 -6.98
C CYS A 243 -13.07 -5.14 -6.02
N CYS A 244 -12.45 -4.97 -4.86
CA CYS A 244 -12.81 -3.97 -3.87
C CYS A 244 -11.60 -3.07 -3.57
N MET A 245 -11.89 -1.87 -3.07
CA MET A 245 -10.87 -0.97 -2.53
C MET A 245 -10.75 -1.13 -1.03
N LEU A 246 -9.51 -1.16 -0.55
CA LEU A 246 -9.22 -0.98 0.87
C LEU A 246 -9.34 0.52 1.22
N PRO A 247 -9.88 0.89 2.39
CA PRO A 247 -10.01 2.29 2.80
C PRO A 247 -8.67 2.88 3.31
N VAL A 248 -7.57 2.58 2.61
CA VAL A 248 -6.23 3.11 2.89
C VAL A 248 -5.57 3.51 1.58
N ALA A 249 -4.88 4.63 1.60
CA ALA A 249 -4.08 5.11 0.48
C ALA A 249 -2.92 4.15 0.17
N ALA A 250 -2.67 3.92 -1.12
CA ALA A 250 -1.55 3.10 -1.57
C ALA A 250 -0.22 3.65 -1.06
N SER A 251 -0.03 4.97 -1.15
CA SER A 251 1.16 5.68 -0.68
C SER A 251 1.46 5.46 0.80
N VAL A 252 0.43 5.34 1.65
CA VAL A 252 0.61 5.01 3.07
C VAL A 252 1.07 3.56 3.22
N LEU A 253 0.41 2.61 2.56
CA LEU A 253 0.81 1.20 2.66
C LEU A 253 2.21 0.99 2.12
N ARG A 254 2.55 1.58 0.96
CA ARG A 254 3.89 1.53 0.37
C ARG A 254 4.96 2.03 1.30
N SER A 255 4.72 3.14 2.01
CA SER A 255 5.67 3.63 3.03
C SER A 255 5.77 2.72 4.24
N ALA A 256 4.67 2.08 4.64
CA ALA A 256 4.64 1.20 5.80
C ALA A 256 5.22 -0.21 5.52
N SER A 257 5.13 -0.69 4.28
CA SER A 257 5.70 -1.95 3.81
C SER A 257 7.07 -1.79 3.14
N TRP A 258 7.43 -0.56 2.76
CA TRP A 258 8.59 -0.22 1.93
C TRP A 258 8.58 -0.96 0.58
N THR A 259 7.44 -0.95 -0.13
CA THR A 259 7.21 -1.65 -1.42
C THR A 259 6.65 -0.77 -2.52
#